data_AF-A0A3D6ER66-F1
#
_entry.id   AF-A0A3D6ER66-F1
#
_cell.length_a   1.000
_cell.length_b   1.000
_cell.length_c   1.000
_cell.angle_alpha   90.00
_cell.angle_beta   90.00
_cell.angle_gamma   90.00
#
_symmetry.space_group_name_H-M   'P 1'
#
loop_
_entity.id
_entity.type
_entity.pdbx_description
1 polymer ?
#
loop_
_entity_poly.entity_id
_entity_poly.type
_entity_poly.pdbx_seq_one_letter_code
_entity_poly.pdbx_strand_id
1 'polypeptide(L)'
;KMRKGLYQAGLDSAVVDSIYQASVQDSTEVDLVYSLGNDKPTIKKKQNPNSINFSDIEYKTFEEYDSVQNTLAEEERDGWFTRLFSRRAIELKARYKEDDSGKRFSEDFMSAFSSQFSTVLFYLLPVFALLFKLLYVRRDFYYSEHLVFAIFYYNFFYLAASVYLLMSFIPYVGGIINFMISLWMIAYLPIAMKKMYKQSWRKTIFKFVLFSFAFMLCLGIGTGISAMIILFNL
;
A
#
# COMPACT_ATOMS: atom_id res chain seq x y z
N LYS A 1 23.09 10.71 33.84
CA LYS A 1 24.16 9.69 34.02
C LYS A 1 25.00 9.56 32.73
N MET A 2 24.36 9.40 31.57
CA MET A 2 24.99 9.35 30.23
C MET A 2 25.89 10.57 29.90
N ARG A 3 25.40 11.81 30.07
CA ARG A 3 26.18 13.05 29.82
C ARG A 3 27.50 13.11 30.60
N LYS A 4 27.50 12.67 31.88
CA LYS A 4 28.71 12.62 32.72
C LYS A 4 29.72 11.56 32.23
N GLY A 5 29.26 10.44 31.69
CA GLY A 5 30.14 9.40 31.13
C GLY A 5 30.82 9.83 29.83
N LEU A 6 30.13 10.59 28.98
CA LEU A 6 30.70 11.11 27.73
C LEU A 6 31.81 12.16 27.98
N TYR A 7 31.64 13.03 28.97
CA TYR A 7 32.73 13.93 29.39
C TYR A 7 33.93 13.20 29.97
N GLN A 8 33.71 12.09 30.70
CA GLN A 8 34.80 11.25 31.22
C GLN A 8 35.58 10.51 30.12
N ALA A 9 34.96 10.31 28.95
CA ALA A 9 35.61 9.76 27.76
C ALA A 9 36.38 10.82 26.93
N GLY A 10 36.48 12.07 27.41
CA GLY A 10 37.25 13.13 26.76
C GLY A 10 36.56 13.82 25.58
N LEU A 11 35.25 13.64 25.42
CA LEU A 11 34.47 14.26 24.35
C LEU A 11 34.21 15.75 24.65
N ASP A 12 34.38 16.59 23.62
CA ASP A 12 34.12 18.03 23.66
C ASP A 12 32.63 18.35 23.95
N SER A 13 32.37 19.48 24.61
CA SER A 13 31.01 19.82 25.06
C SER A 13 30.02 19.95 23.91
N ALA A 14 30.46 20.44 22.74
CA ALA A 14 29.63 20.54 21.55
C ALA A 14 29.21 19.17 21.00
N VAL A 15 30.08 18.16 21.12
CA VAL A 15 29.81 16.78 20.69
C VAL A 15 28.89 16.08 21.69
N VAL A 16 29.10 16.29 22.98
CA VAL A 16 28.23 15.73 24.02
C VAL A 16 26.79 16.27 23.91
N ASP A 17 26.64 17.56 23.61
CA ASP A 17 25.33 18.19 23.49
C ASP A 17 24.60 17.79 22.20
N SER A 18 25.32 17.56 21.10
CA SER A 18 24.72 17.04 19.85
C SER A 18 24.26 15.58 19.98
N ILE A 19 25.05 14.73 20.66
CA ILE A 19 24.66 13.34 20.97
C ILE A 19 23.42 13.31 21.85
N TYR A 20 23.35 14.19 22.86
CA TYR A 20 22.22 14.25 23.77
C TYR A 20 20.94 14.72 23.06
N GLN A 21 21.02 15.74 22.21
CA GLN A 21 19.89 16.18 21.39
C GLN A 21 19.41 15.07 20.45
N ALA A 22 20.32 14.40 19.74
CA ALA A 22 19.98 13.33 18.81
C ALA A 22 19.34 12.10 19.50
N SER A 23 19.87 11.69 20.67
CA SER A 23 19.39 10.50 21.40
C SER A 23 18.10 10.74 22.19
N VAL A 24 17.89 11.95 22.73
CA VAL A 24 16.71 12.27 23.54
C VAL A 24 15.49 12.58 22.69
N GLN A 25 15.67 13.18 21.51
CA GLN A 25 14.54 13.59 20.67
C GLN A 25 13.94 12.45 19.83
N ASP A 26 14.72 11.40 19.54
CA ASP A 26 14.31 10.37 18.57
C ASP A 26 14.36 8.94 19.13
N SER A 27 14.74 8.75 20.42
CA SER A 27 14.84 7.43 21.09
C SER A 27 15.66 6.38 20.30
N THR A 28 16.58 6.82 19.46
CA THR A 28 17.41 5.99 18.58
C THR A 28 18.80 5.78 19.17
N GLU A 29 19.36 4.57 19.00
CA GLU A 29 20.78 4.32 19.23
C GLU A 29 21.60 5.06 18.17
N VAL A 30 22.71 5.68 18.58
CA VAL A 30 23.55 6.52 17.73
C VAL A 30 25.00 6.06 17.87
N ASP A 31 25.67 5.83 16.75
CA ASP A 31 27.09 5.52 16.70
C ASP A 31 27.92 6.76 16.32
N LEU A 32 29.10 6.86 16.95
CA LEU A 32 30.10 7.88 16.65
C LEU A 32 31.09 7.32 15.63
N VAL A 33 31.07 7.86 14.42
CA VAL A 33 31.98 7.44 13.35
C VAL A 33 33.07 8.50 13.16
N TYR A 34 34.33 8.07 13.25
CA TYR A 34 35.49 8.90 12.93
C TYR A 34 35.92 8.62 11.49
N SER A 35 35.90 9.65 10.64
CA SER A 35 36.43 9.57 9.28
C SER A 35 37.89 10.03 9.26
N LEU A 36 38.75 9.33 8.53
CA LEU A 36 40.15 9.75 8.31
C LEU A 36 40.18 11.18 7.77
N GLY A 37 40.78 12.10 8.52
CA GLY A 37 40.95 13.51 8.15
C GLY A 37 40.01 14.52 8.84
N ASN A 38 39.08 14.09 9.71
CA ASN A 38 38.22 14.98 10.49
C ASN A 38 38.43 14.79 12.00
N ASP A 39 38.77 15.87 12.71
CA ASP A 39 38.98 15.88 14.17
C ASP A 39 37.68 15.76 15.00
N LYS A 40 36.52 15.73 14.34
CA LYS A 40 35.20 15.66 15.00
C LYS A 40 34.40 14.44 14.51
N PRO A 41 33.86 13.61 15.42
CA PRO A 41 33.05 12.46 15.05
C PRO A 41 31.70 12.91 14.45
N THR A 42 31.22 12.16 13.46
CA THR A 42 29.86 12.32 12.93
C THR A 42 28.91 11.35 13.62
N ILE A 43 27.71 11.83 13.93
CA ILE A 43 26.61 11.09 14.55
C ILE A 43 25.89 10.34 13.42
N LYS A 44 25.94 8.99 13.43
CA LYS A 44 25.09 8.15 12.56
C LYS A 44 24.04 7.46 13.43
N LYS A 45 22.76 7.61 13.07
CA LYS A 45 21.68 6.83 13.70
C LYS A 45 21.86 5.36 13.33
N LYS A 46 21.83 4.48 14.32
CA LYS A 46 21.87 3.04 14.12
C LYS A 46 20.58 2.63 13.42
N GLN A 47 20.69 2.32 12.13
CA GLN A 47 19.53 1.93 11.34
C GLN A 47 19.08 0.53 11.76
N ASN A 48 17.77 0.38 11.97
CA ASN A 48 17.17 -0.91 12.25
C ASN A 48 17.22 -1.75 10.95
N PRO A 49 17.77 -2.98 10.95
CA PRO A 49 17.88 -3.80 9.75
C PRO A 49 16.52 -4.14 9.09
N ASN A 50 15.40 -3.92 9.78
CA ASN A 50 14.05 -4.11 9.25
C ASN A 50 13.28 -2.81 8.91
N SER A 51 13.89 -1.63 9.05
CA SER A 51 13.24 -0.38 8.64
C SER A 51 13.58 -0.02 7.20
N ILE A 52 12.62 -0.19 6.29
CA ILE A 52 12.76 0.28 4.91
C ILE A 52 12.51 1.79 4.88
N ASN A 53 13.57 2.60 4.97
CA ASN A 53 13.48 4.05 4.76
C ASN A 53 13.62 4.37 3.26
N PHE A 54 12.49 4.36 2.56
CA PHE A 54 12.42 4.68 1.12
C PHE A 54 12.81 6.13 0.76
N SER A 55 12.80 7.05 1.72
CA SER A 55 13.12 8.47 1.50
C SER A 55 14.61 8.74 1.28
N ASP A 56 15.49 7.84 1.75
CA ASP A 56 16.93 8.07 1.86
C ASP A 56 17.75 7.12 0.97
N ILE A 57 17.19 6.68 -0.17
CA ILE A 57 17.94 5.88 -1.14
C ILE A 57 19.02 6.78 -1.77
N GLU A 58 20.16 6.88 -1.12
CA GLU A 58 21.30 7.74 -1.47
C GLU A 58 22.06 7.22 -2.69
N TYR A 59 21.89 5.92 -2.99
CA TYR A 59 22.57 5.22 -4.08
C TYR A 59 22.02 5.61 -5.45
N LYS A 60 22.93 5.95 -6.36
CA LYS A 60 22.59 6.30 -7.75
C LYS A 60 22.54 5.06 -8.65
N THR A 61 23.20 3.98 -8.26
CA THR A 61 23.32 2.75 -9.06
C THR A 61 23.28 1.50 -8.18
N PHE A 62 22.90 0.37 -8.77
CA PHE A 62 22.86 -0.91 -8.05
C PHE A 62 24.25 -1.36 -7.59
N GLU A 63 25.31 -1.02 -8.34
CA GLU A 63 26.70 -1.34 -7.98
C GLU A 63 27.17 -0.61 -6.72
N GLU A 64 26.77 0.66 -6.57
CA GLU A 64 27.05 1.45 -5.38
C GLU A 64 26.35 0.85 -4.14
N TYR A 65 25.11 0.41 -4.30
CA TYR A 65 24.36 -0.31 -3.27
C TYR A 65 25.01 -1.66 -2.94
N ASP A 66 25.44 -2.44 -3.93
CA ASP A 66 26.05 -3.75 -3.73
C ASP A 66 27.40 -3.66 -3.03
N SER A 67 28.20 -2.65 -3.36
CA SER A 67 29.47 -2.34 -2.70
C SER A 67 29.28 -2.07 -1.21
N VAL A 68 28.31 -1.21 -0.85
CA VAL A 68 28.00 -0.91 0.56
C VAL A 68 27.52 -2.15 1.30
N GLN A 69 26.65 -2.96 0.70
CA GLN A 69 26.19 -4.21 1.30
C GLN A 69 27.32 -5.22 1.55
N ASN A 70 28.31 -5.29 0.65
CA ASN A 70 29.45 -6.17 0.82
C ASN A 70 30.40 -5.72 1.95
N THR A 71 30.43 -4.42 2.28
CA THR A 71 31.21 -3.88 3.41
C THR A 71 30.59 -4.12 4.78
N LEU A 72 29.29 -4.47 4.84
CA LEU A 72 28.58 -4.76 6.07
C LEU A 72 28.86 -6.19 6.56
N ALA A 73 28.82 -6.37 7.88
CA ALA A 73 28.86 -7.68 8.52
C ALA A 73 27.68 -8.54 8.05
N GLU A 74 27.83 -9.87 7.98
CA GLU A 74 26.78 -10.77 7.46
C GLU A 74 25.41 -10.61 8.16
N GLU A 75 25.40 -10.21 9.42
CA GLU A 75 24.20 -9.97 10.23
C GLU A 75 23.50 -8.64 9.92
N GLU A 76 24.21 -7.69 9.29
CA GLU A 76 23.72 -6.35 8.96
C GLU A 76 23.40 -6.19 7.46
N ARG A 77 23.65 -7.25 6.67
CA ARG A 77 23.34 -7.27 5.25
C ARG A 77 21.83 -7.35 5.04
N ASP A 78 21.38 -6.61 4.03
CA ASP A 78 20.02 -6.65 3.54
C ASP A 78 19.64 -8.08 3.12
N GLY A 79 18.50 -8.55 3.63
CA GLY A 79 17.91 -9.81 3.21
C GLY A 79 17.60 -9.84 1.71
N TRP A 80 17.36 -11.03 1.17
CA TRP A 80 17.15 -11.18 -0.28
C TRP A 80 15.97 -10.35 -0.82
N PHE A 81 14.91 -10.18 -0.02
CA PHE A 81 13.75 -9.36 -0.37
C PHE A 81 14.08 -7.87 -0.40
N THR A 82 14.79 -7.35 0.61
CA THR A 82 15.18 -5.93 0.65
C THR A 82 16.14 -5.62 -0.50
N ARG A 83 17.08 -6.51 -0.80
CA ARG A 83 17.96 -6.40 -1.99
C ARG A 83 17.19 -6.35 -3.30
N LEU A 84 16.14 -7.17 -3.47
CA LEU A 84 15.28 -7.18 -4.65
C LEU A 84 14.52 -5.85 -4.82
N PHE A 85 13.93 -5.34 -3.74
CA PHE A 85 13.23 -4.05 -3.75
C PHE A 85 14.17 -2.87 -3.95
N SER A 86 15.33 -2.85 -3.28
CA SER A 86 16.36 -1.82 -3.43
C SER A 86 16.87 -1.75 -4.86
N ARG A 87 17.17 -2.90 -5.49
CA ARG A 87 17.53 -2.97 -6.90
C ARG A 87 16.49 -2.30 -7.78
N ARG A 88 15.23 -2.66 -7.57
CA ARG A 88 14.12 -2.15 -8.38
C ARG A 88 13.86 -0.66 -8.15
N ALA A 89 13.96 -0.20 -6.90
CA ALA A 89 13.80 1.20 -6.54
C ALA A 89 14.90 2.07 -7.15
N ILE A 90 16.17 1.62 -7.14
CA ILE A 90 17.29 2.31 -7.77
C ILE A 90 17.10 2.39 -9.29
N GLU A 91 16.65 1.30 -9.93
CA GLU A 91 16.36 1.27 -11.37
C GLU A 91 15.26 2.27 -11.76
N LEU A 92 14.15 2.29 -11.01
CA LEU A 92 13.06 3.24 -11.23
C LEU A 92 13.54 4.69 -11.01
N LYS A 93 14.30 4.95 -9.94
CA LYS A 93 14.87 6.28 -9.68
C LYS A 93 15.81 6.73 -10.80
N ALA A 94 16.61 5.82 -11.36
CA ALA A 94 17.49 6.11 -12.49
C ALA A 94 16.70 6.39 -13.78
N ARG A 95 15.63 5.63 -14.04
CA ARG A 95 14.75 5.80 -15.21
C ARG A 95 13.98 7.12 -15.18
N TYR A 96 13.51 7.54 -14.00
CA TYR A 96 12.72 8.75 -13.81
C TYR A 96 13.54 9.92 -13.23
N LYS A 97 14.87 9.89 -13.36
CA LYS A 97 15.81 10.84 -12.74
C LYS A 97 15.56 12.32 -13.11
N GLU A 98 14.98 12.58 -14.28
CA GLU A 98 14.69 13.95 -14.75
C GLU A 98 13.30 14.45 -14.32
N ASP A 99 12.49 13.61 -13.67
CA ASP A 99 11.15 13.97 -13.20
C ASP A 99 11.16 14.26 -11.70
N ASP A 100 11.63 15.47 -11.35
CA ASP A 100 11.68 15.97 -9.96
C ASP A 100 10.29 15.97 -9.28
N SER A 101 9.22 15.92 -10.07
CA SER A 101 7.84 15.94 -9.58
C SER A 101 7.19 14.56 -9.43
N GLY A 102 7.84 13.48 -9.90
CA GLY A 102 7.28 12.13 -9.93
C GLY A 102 6.03 11.96 -10.80
N LYS A 103 5.70 12.95 -11.64
CA LYS A 103 4.50 12.96 -12.49
C LYS A 103 4.53 11.87 -13.55
N ARG A 104 5.63 11.73 -14.30
CA ARG A 104 5.81 10.69 -15.33
C ARG A 104 5.74 9.29 -14.73
N PHE A 105 6.38 9.08 -13.58
CA PHE A 105 6.24 7.81 -12.85
C PHE A 105 4.77 7.55 -12.47
N SER A 106 4.08 8.55 -11.93
CA SER A 106 2.67 8.41 -11.55
C SER A 106 1.76 8.16 -12.76
N GLU A 107 2.02 8.80 -13.90
CA GLU A 107 1.27 8.63 -15.15
C GLU A 107 1.47 7.22 -15.72
N ASP A 108 2.72 6.74 -15.81
CA ASP A 108 3.06 5.40 -16.28
C ASP A 108 2.46 4.34 -15.36
N PHE A 109 2.58 4.53 -14.04
CA PHE A 109 1.99 3.64 -13.06
C PHE A 109 0.46 3.61 -13.15
N MET A 110 -0.21 4.77 -13.24
CA MET A 110 -1.67 4.86 -13.35
C MET A 110 -2.18 4.29 -14.66
N SER A 111 -1.44 4.47 -15.75
CA SER A 111 -1.74 3.87 -17.06
C SER A 111 -1.67 2.34 -16.98
N ALA A 112 -0.57 1.79 -16.43
CA ALA A 112 -0.40 0.37 -16.23
C ALA A 112 -1.41 -0.22 -15.21
N PHE A 113 -1.81 0.55 -14.20
CA PHE A 113 -2.84 0.14 -13.25
C PHE A 113 -4.23 0.10 -13.89
N SER A 114 -4.55 1.10 -14.71
CA SER A 114 -5.80 1.17 -15.45
C SER A 114 -5.93 0.02 -16.45
N SER A 115 -4.85 -0.36 -17.13
CA SER A 115 -4.85 -1.51 -18.06
C SER A 115 -5.15 -2.84 -17.34
N GLN A 116 -4.76 -2.96 -16.07
CA GLN A 116 -5.00 -4.14 -15.24
C GLN A 116 -6.35 -4.11 -14.50
N PHE A 117 -7.08 -2.99 -14.51
CA PHE A 117 -8.32 -2.80 -13.76
C PHE A 117 -9.38 -3.86 -14.09
N SER A 118 -9.63 -4.11 -15.38
CA SER A 118 -10.60 -5.13 -15.83
C SER A 118 -10.21 -6.54 -15.39
N THR A 119 -8.91 -6.85 -15.39
CA THR A 119 -8.38 -8.15 -14.96
C THR A 119 -8.65 -8.38 -13.47
N VAL A 120 -8.36 -7.41 -12.61
CA VAL A 120 -8.62 -7.49 -11.16
C VAL A 120 -10.10 -7.69 -10.88
N LEU A 121 -10.96 -6.96 -11.59
CA LEU A 121 -12.42 -7.09 -11.46
C LEU A 121 -12.93 -8.48 -11.86
N PHE A 122 -12.34 -9.09 -12.89
CA PHE A 122 -12.69 -10.44 -13.30
C PHE A 122 -12.35 -11.48 -12.22
N TYR A 123 -11.17 -11.37 -11.59
CA TYR A 123 -10.79 -12.24 -10.46
C TYR A 123 -11.62 -11.99 -9.20
N LEU A 124 -12.17 -10.77 -9.02
CA LEU A 124 -13.01 -10.44 -7.87
C LEU A 124 -14.39 -11.13 -7.93
N LEU A 125 -14.90 -11.50 -9.11
CA LEU A 125 -16.19 -12.22 -9.25
C LEU A 125 -16.22 -13.56 -8.49
N PRO A 126 -15.29 -14.51 -8.73
CA PRO A 126 -15.27 -15.76 -7.98
C PRO A 126 -14.97 -15.54 -6.49
N VAL A 127 -14.16 -14.53 -6.14
CA VAL A 127 -13.90 -14.17 -4.73
C VAL A 127 -15.18 -13.65 -4.06
N PHE A 128 -15.95 -12.78 -4.72
CA PHE A 128 -17.23 -12.27 -4.25
C PHE A 128 -18.19 -13.44 -3.98
N ALA A 129 -18.35 -14.35 -4.94
CA ALA A 129 -19.18 -15.54 -4.79
C ALA A 129 -18.71 -16.44 -3.64
N LEU A 130 -17.39 -16.64 -3.50
CA LEU A 130 -16.79 -17.43 -2.43
C LEU A 130 -17.03 -16.82 -1.05
N LEU A 131 -16.91 -15.49 -0.91
CA LEU A 131 -17.22 -14.77 0.31
C LEU A 131 -18.70 -14.91 0.69
N PHE A 132 -19.61 -14.84 -0.28
CA PHE A 132 -21.02 -15.11 -0.05
C PHE A 132 -21.26 -16.56 0.40
N LYS A 133 -20.61 -17.53 -0.25
CA LYS A 133 -20.68 -18.94 0.16
C LYS A 133 -20.20 -19.13 1.61
N LEU A 134 -19.10 -18.48 2.00
CA LEU A 134 -18.58 -18.54 3.36
C LEU A 134 -19.55 -17.92 4.37
N LEU A 135 -20.12 -16.77 4.04
CA LEU A 135 -21.06 -16.02 4.88
C LEU A 135 -22.43 -16.71 5.02
N TYR A 136 -22.80 -17.54 4.06
CA TYR A 136 -24.06 -18.29 4.01
C TYR A 136 -23.86 -19.82 4.06
N VAL A 137 -22.74 -20.29 4.63
CA VAL A 137 -22.38 -21.72 4.70
C VAL A 137 -23.44 -22.63 5.36
N ARG A 138 -24.29 -22.07 6.25
CA ARG A 138 -25.37 -22.82 6.92
C ARG A 138 -26.64 -22.95 6.08
N ARG A 139 -26.61 -22.60 4.79
CA ARG A 139 -27.77 -22.63 3.88
C ARG A 139 -27.41 -23.44 2.65
N ASP A 140 -28.41 -24.13 2.11
CA ASP A 140 -28.26 -24.98 0.91
C ASP A 140 -28.25 -24.15 -0.37
N PHE A 141 -27.32 -23.20 -0.48
CA PHE A 141 -27.05 -22.50 -1.73
C PHE A 141 -25.78 -23.06 -2.37
N TYR A 142 -25.86 -23.34 -3.66
CA TYR A 142 -24.70 -23.78 -4.43
C TYR A 142 -23.78 -22.60 -4.74
N TYR A 143 -22.49 -22.88 -4.94
CA TYR A 143 -21.52 -21.85 -5.35
C TYR A 143 -21.95 -21.16 -6.64
N SER A 144 -22.53 -21.89 -7.59
CA SER A 144 -23.06 -21.35 -8.85
C SER A 144 -24.14 -20.30 -8.61
N GLU A 145 -25.01 -20.47 -7.63
CA GLU A 145 -26.07 -19.50 -7.32
C GLU A 145 -25.48 -18.19 -6.77
N HIS A 146 -24.47 -18.29 -5.90
CA HIS A 146 -23.71 -17.13 -5.41
C HIS A 146 -22.95 -16.43 -6.55
N LEU A 147 -22.40 -17.20 -7.49
CA LEU A 147 -21.68 -16.67 -8.64
C LEU A 147 -22.61 -15.94 -9.62
N VAL A 148 -23.77 -16.53 -9.94
CA VAL A 148 -24.78 -15.88 -10.78
C VAL A 148 -25.27 -14.59 -10.12
N PHE A 149 -25.50 -14.60 -8.79
CA PHE A 149 -25.81 -13.39 -8.04
C PHE A 149 -24.72 -12.32 -8.15
N ALA A 150 -23.45 -12.71 -8.01
CA ALA A 150 -22.31 -11.81 -8.19
C ALA A 150 -22.29 -11.17 -9.58
N ILE A 151 -22.50 -11.97 -10.63
CA ILE A 151 -22.54 -11.51 -12.02
C ILE A 151 -23.67 -10.48 -12.21
N PHE A 152 -24.88 -10.76 -11.73
CA PHE A 152 -25.99 -9.81 -11.82
C PHE A 152 -25.73 -8.52 -11.05
N TYR A 153 -25.13 -8.62 -9.86
CA TYR A 153 -24.74 -7.44 -9.08
C TYR A 153 -23.70 -6.59 -9.82
N TYR A 154 -22.66 -7.21 -10.39
CA TYR A 154 -21.65 -6.51 -11.16
C TYR A 154 -22.21 -5.88 -12.42
N ASN A 155 -23.10 -6.56 -13.15
CA ASN A 155 -23.79 -5.99 -14.32
C ASN A 155 -24.58 -4.74 -13.95
N PHE A 156 -25.32 -4.78 -12.83
CA PHE A 156 -26.02 -3.60 -12.31
C PHE A 156 -25.03 -2.48 -11.94
N PHE A 157 -23.93 -2.81 -11.25
CA PHE A 157 -22.91 -1.84 -10.86
C PHE A 157 -22.26 -1.17 -12.08
N TYR A 158 -21.88 -1.94 -13.10
CA TYR A 158 -21.32 -1.39 -14.35
C TYR A 158 -22.31 -0.53 -15.11
N LEU A 159 -23.58 -0.93 -15.17
CA LEU A 159 -24.63 -0.14 -15.79
C LEU A 159 -24.80 1.19 -15.05
N ALA A 160 -24.93 1.15 -13.72
CA ALA A 160 -25.07 2.33 -12.88
C ALA A 160 -23.85 3.26 -12.99
N ALA A 161 -22.63 2.70 -12.99
CA ALA A 161 -21.39 3.44 -13.17
C ALA A 161 -21.29 4.08 -14.57
N SER A 162 -21.75 3.39 -15.61
CA SER A 162 -21.80 3.94 -16.97
C SER A 162 -22.76 5.12 -17.06
N VAL A 163 -23.95 4.99 -16.46
CA VAL A 163 -24.93 6.11 -16.39
C VAL A 163 -24.37 7.26 -15.54
N TYR A 164 -23.72 6.97 -14.42
CA TYR A 164 -23.04 7.97 -13.59
C TYR A 164 -22.00 8.77 -14.39
N LEU A 165 -21.19 8.07 -15.20
CA LEU A 165 -20.17 8.71 -16.03
C LEU A 165 -20.82 9.58 -17.11
N LEU A 166 -21.88 9.10 -17.78
CA LEU A 166 -22.63 9.89 -18.77
C LEU A 166 -23.24 11.16 -18.16
N MET A 167 -23.84 11.05 -16.98
CA MET A 167 -24.45 12.20 -16.28
C MET A 167 -23.42 13.23 -15.82
N SER A 168 -22.16 12.81 -15.64
CA SER A 168 -21.06 13.71 -15.27
C SER A 168 -20.68 14.69 -16.38
N PHE A 169 -21.05 14.43 -17.64
CA PHE A 169 -20.87 15.37 -18.75
C PHE A 169 -21.95 16.46 -18.82
N ILE A 170 -23.04 16.34 -18.05
CA ILE A 170 -24.15 17.29 -18.05
C ILE A 170 -24.00 18.25 -16.86
N PRO A 171 -23.62 19.52 -17.09
CA PRO A 171 -23.49 20.48 -16.00
C PRO A 171 -24.84 20.77 -15.31
N TYR A 172 -24.78 21.15 -14.03
CA TYR A 172 -25.91 21.53 -13.15
C TYR A 172 -26.89 20.41 -12.73
N VAL A 173 -27.20 19.45 -13.60
CA VAL A 173 -28.12 18.33 -13.29
C VAL A 173 -27.36 17.09 -12.80
N GLY A 174 -26.11 16.91 -13.25
CA GLY A 174 -25.30 15.75 -12.93
C GLY A 174 -25.07 15.54 -11.43
N GLY A 175 -24.94 16.61 -10.62
CA GLY A 175 -24.61 16.49 -9.19
C GLY A 175 -25.65 15.73 -8.35
N ILE A 176 -26.93 16.15 -8.40
CA ILE A 176 -28.02 15.48 -7.68
C ILE A 176 -28.25 14.06 -8.23
N ILE A 177 -28.23 13.89 -9.54
CA ILE A 177 -28.45 12.58 -10.16
C ILE A 177 -27.34 11.61 -9.76
N ASN A 178 -26.08 12.05 -9.82
CA ASN A 178 -24.92 11.24 -9.40
C ASN A 178 -24.99 10.86 -7.92
N PHE A 179 -25.46 11.75 -7.06
CA PHE A 179 -25.71 11.44 -5.65
C PHE A 179 -26.78 10.35 -5.50
N MET A 180 -27.91 10.47 -6.21
CA MET A 180 -28.97 9.45 -6.18
C MET A 180 -28.51 8.10 -6.73
N ILE A 181 -27.76 8.09 -7.84
CA ILE A 181 -27.17 6.86 -8.40
C ILE A 181 -26.20 6.23 -7.40
N SER A 182 -25.36 7.03 -6.74
CA SER A 182 -24.42 6.54 -5.72
C SER A 182 -25.15 5.89 -4.54
N LEU A 183 -26.20 6.53 -4.04
CA LEU A 183 -27.06 5.96 -3.00
C LEU A 183 -27.70 4.65 -3.47
N TRP A 184 -28.15 4.59 -4.73
CA TRP A 184 -28.77 3.41 -5.31
C TRP A 184 -27.79 2.23 -5.42
N MET A 185 -26.54 2.49 -5.83
CA MET A 185 -25.49 1.47 -5.88
C MET A 185 -25.21 0.86 -4.50
N ILE A 186 -25.13 1.69 -3.46
CA ILE A 186 -24.90 1.24 -2.08
C ILE A 186 -26.11 0.46 -1.55
N ALA A 187 -27.33 0.97 -1.78
CA ALA A 187 -28.55 0.36 -1.28
C ALA A 187 -28.92 -0.95 -1.98
N TYR A 188 -28.52 -1.13 -3.24
CA TYR A 188 -28.91 -2.29 -4.04
C TYR A 188 -28.40 -3.61 -3.46
N LEU A 189 -27.14 -3.66 -3.01
CA LEU A 189 -26.54 -4.90 -2.50
C LEU A 189 -27.30 -5.49 -1.28
N PRO A 190 -27.55 -4.75 -0.18
CA PRO A 190 -28.30 -5.28 0.95
C PRO A 190 -29.76 -5.63 0.61
N ILE A 191 -30.39 -4.90 -0.32
CA ILE A 191 -31.74 -5.24 -0.83
C ILE A 191 -31.70 -6.57 -1.59
N ALA A 192 -30.73 -6.75 -2.48
CA ALA A 192 -30.56 -7.95 -3.29
C ALA A 192 -30.24 -9.17 -2.42
N MET A 193 -29.37 -9.02 -1.42
CA MET A 193 -29.09 -10.04 -0.41
C MET A 193 -30.35 -10.45 0.34
N LYS A 194 -31.17 -9.49 0.77
CA LYS A 194 -32.43 -9.79 1.47
C LYS A 194 -33.37 -10.61 0.59
N LYS A 195 -33.53 -10.23 -0.68
CA LYS A 195 -34.42 -10.91 -1.63
C LYS A 195 -33.95 -12.33 -1.95
N MET A 196 -32.65 -12.53 -2.20
CA MET A 196 -32.08 -13.84 -2.52
C MET A 196 -32.12 -14.79 -1.32
N TYR A 197 -31.61 -14.36 -0.16
CA TYR A 197 -31.43 -15.24 0.99
C TYR A 197 -32.64 -15.29 1.94
N LYS A 198 -33.69 -14.48 1.68
CA LYS A 198 -34.95 -14.42 2.45
C LYS A 198 -34.75 -14.28 3.98
N GLN A 199 -33.84 -13.41 4.39
CA GLN A 199 -33.49 -13.15 5.81
C GLN A 199 -34.12 -11.86 6.35
N SER A 200 -34.17 -11.74 7.69
CA SER A 200 -34.58 -10.50 8.35
C SER A 200 -33.55 -9.39 8.15
N TRP A 201 -34.01 -8.13 8.07
CA TRP A 201 -33.16 -6.96 7.81
C TRP A 201 -31.96 -6.86 8.76
N ARG A 202 -32.15 -7.12 10.05
CA ARG A 202 -31.05 -7.07 11.05
C ARG A 202 -29.92 -8.06 10.71
N LYS A 203 -30.27 -9.28 10.33
CA LYS A 203 -29.28 -10.30 9.93
C LYS A 203 -28.60 -9.92 8.61
N THR A 204 -29.37 -9.39 7.65
CA THR A 204 -28.82 -8.96 6.35
C THR A 204 -27.84 -7.80 6.50
N ILE A 205 -28.15 -6.79 7.32
CA ILE A 205 -27.25 -5.65 7.54
C ILE A 205 -25.96 -6.09 8.22
N PHE A 206 -26.04 -6.93 9.28
CA PHE A 206 -24.85 -7.46 9.94
C PHE A 206 -23.96 -8.23 8.96
N LYS A 207 -24.56 -9.10 8.15
CA LYS A 207 -23.85 -9.86 7.12
C LYS A 207 -23.28 -8.98 6.02
N PHE A 208 -23.99 -7.92 5.63
CA PHE A 208 -23.50 -6.95 4.66
C PHE A 208 -22.26 -6.23 5.18
N VAL A 209 -22.24 -5.78 6.44
CA VAL A 209 -21.04 -5.14 7.02
C VAL A 209 -19.87 -6.12 7.06
N LEU A 210 -20.10 -7.36 7.50
CA LEU A 210 -19.07 -8.39 7.54
C LEU A 210 -18.54 -8.73 6.14
N PHE A 211 -19.44 -8.83 5.16
CA PHE A 211 -19.09 -9.02 3.75
C PHE A 211 -18.24 -7.87 3.23
N SER A 212 -18.68 -6.63 3.43
CA SER A 212 -17.97 -5.43 2.97
C SER A 212 -16.56 -5.35 3.55
N PHE A 213 -16.41 -5.67 4.83
CA PHE A 213 -15.09 -5.73 5.47
C PHE A 213 -14.19 -6.80 4.84
N ALA A 214 -14.69 -8.04 4.71
CA ALA A 214 -13.92 -9.13 4.11
C ALA A 214 -13.57 -8.84 2.63
N PHE A 215 -14.52 -8.30 1.88
CA PHE A 215 -14.32 -7.91 0.48
C PHE A 215 -13.29 -6.79 0.34
N MET A 216 -13.28 -5.80 1.23
CA MET A 216 -12.28 -4.74 1.25
C MET A 216 -10.86 -5.28 1.49
N LEU A 217 -10.70 -6.27 2.37
CA LEU A 217 -9.41 -6.96 2.57
C LEU A 217 -8.98 -7.71 1.31
N CYS A 218 -9.87 -8.50 0.70
CA CYS A 218 -9.56 -9.21 -0.54
C CYS A 218 -9.20 -8.26 -1.68
N LEU A 219 -9.92 -7.14 -1.81
CA LEU A 219 -9.66 -6.11 -2.79
C LEU A 219 -8.30 -5.46 -2.55
N GLY A 220 -7.97 -5.10 -1.30
CA GLY A 220 -6.67 -4.54 -0.94
C GLY A 220 -5.49 -5.47 -1.24
N ILE A 221 -5.65 -6.77 -0.99
CA ILE A 221 -4.65 -7.78 -1.37
C ILE A 221 -4.52 -7.85 -2.90
N GLY A 222 -5.64 -7.91 -3.63
CA GLY A 222 -5.63 -8.01 -5.09
C GLY A 222 -5.03 -6.79 -5.79
N THR A 223 -5.35 -5.58 -5.32
CA THR A 223 -4.74 -4.34 -5.83
C THR A 223 -3.29 -4.21 -5.41
N GLY A 224 -2.92 -4.65 -4.19
CA GLY A 224 -1.54 -4.69 -3.72
C GLY A 224 -0.66 -5.61 -4.57
N ILE A 225 -1.12 -6.82 -4.87
CA ILE A 225 -0.41 -7.75 -5.79
C ILE A 225 -0.27 -7.11 -7.18
N SER A 226 -1.33 -6.50 -7.70
CA SER A 226 -1.29 -5.86 -9.02
C SER A 226 -0.31 -4.67 -9.04
N ALA A 227 -0.30 -3.85 -7.99
CA ALA A 227 0.65 -2.76 -7.83
C ALA A 227 2.09 -3.27 -7.76
N MET A 228 2.35 -4.39 -7.06
CA MET A 228 3.66 -5.02 -7.05
C MET A 228 4.08 -5.48 -8.46
N ILE A 229 3.20 -6.17 -9.18
CA ILE A 229 3.48 -6.62 -10.56
C ILE A 229 3.84 -5.43 -11.46
N ILE A 230 3.06 -4.34 -11.38
CA ILE A 230 3.31 -3.12 -12.15
C ILE A 230 4.65 -2.50 -11.77
N LEU A 231 4.92 -2.38 -10.46
CA LEU A 231 6.20 -1.87 -9.95
C LEU A 231 7.38 -2.72 -10.41
N PHE A 232 7.25 -4.02 -10.63
CA PHE A 232 8.32 -4.87 -11.14
C PHE A 232 8.47 -4.82 -12.67
N ASN A 233 7.42 -4.43 -13.40
CA ASN A 233 7.42 -4.43 -14.87
C ASN A 233 7.66 -3.06 -15.53
N LEU A 234 7.55 -1.95 -14.78
CA LEU A 234 7.81 -0.57 -15.27
C LEU A 234 9.20 -0.37 -15.89
#